data_AF-A0A3D0ES66-F1
#
_entry.id   AF-A0A3D0ES66-F1
#
_cell.length_a   1.000
_cell.length_b   1.000
_cell.length_c   1.000
_cell.angle_alpha   90.00
_cell.angle_beta   90.00
_cell.angle_gamma   90.00
#
_symmetry.space_group_name_H-M   'P 1'
#
loop_
_entity.id
_entity.type
_entity.pdbx_description
1 polymer ?
#
loop_
_entity_poly.entity_id
_entity_poly.type
_entity_poly.pdbx_seq_one_letter_code
_entity_poly.pdbx_strand_id
1 'polypeptide(L)'
;MLLILLIYLFFYILILTPILTLVILMPRRKTIQPEPIERLNYDDLVIEVRNRETRLIGRGLHNRQGFEETLDKILQFVSTDHFQRYSTKNPKSVLACVRPDYLRDASSFARKCELKGIPRDNSALRKRYYQAIIDWLTMVETALTIEFNSSLPPANRDSGIAALPYSPSY
;
A
#
# COMPACT_ATOMS: atom_id res chain seq x y z
N MET A 1 69.59 5.48 17.24
CA MET A 1 68.43 4.92 16.51
C MET A 1 67.20 4.70 17.40
N LEU A 2 67.34 4.12 18.60
CA LEU A 2 66.22 3.85 19.51
C LEU A 2 65.40 5.11 19.89
N LEU A 3 66.08 6.24 20.12
CA LEU A 3 65.43 7.51 20.51
C LEU A 3 64.49 8.05 19.42
N ILE A 4 64.87 7.95 18.15
CA ILE A 4 64.07 8.43 17.01
C ILE A 4 62.83 7.55 16.86
N LEU A 5 62.96 6.24 17.06
CA LEU A 5 61.84 5.30 17.01
C LEU A 5 60.81 5.59 18.11
N LEU A 6 61.27 5.92 19.33
CA LEU A 6 60.41 6.29 20.45
C LEU A 6 59.65 7.60 20.20
N ILE A 7 60.31 8.59 19.58
CA ILE A 7 59.67 9.85 19.20
C ILE A 7 58.57 9.60 18.16
N TYR A 8 58.85 8.79 17.13
CA TYR A 8 57.84 8.44 16.12
C TYR A 8 56.66 7.66 16.72
N LEU A 9 56.92 6.71 17.63
CA LEU A 9 55.88 5.98 18.34
C LEU A 9 55.01 6.91 19.19
N PHE A 10 55.64 7.86 19.89
CA PHE A 10 54.93 8.85 20.71
C PHE A 10 54.02 9.74 19.85
N PHE A 11 54.52 10.26 18.73
CA PHE A 11 53.70 11.05 17.80
C PHE A 11 52.58 10.22 17.17
N TYR A 12 52.85 8.95 16.83
CA TYR A 12 51.84 8.04 16.29
C TYR A 12 50.70 7.80 17.30
N ILE A 13 51.04 7.52 18.56
CA ILE A 13 50.03 7.34 19.62
C ILE A 13 49.24 8.64 19.83
N LEU A 14 49.94 9.79 19.97
CA LEU A 14 49.31 11.09 20.23
C LEU A 14 48.32 11.51 19.13
N ILE A 15 48.61 11.19 17.86
CA ILE A 15 47.79 11.56 16.72
C ILE A 15 46.68 10.53 16.46
N LEU A 16 46.98 9.23 16.57
CA LEU A 16 46.05 8.18 16.17
C LEU A 16 44.99 7.88 17.24
N THR A 17 45.33 8.00 18.53
CA THR A 17 44.37 7.73 19.62
C THR A 17 43.16 8.67 19.62
N PRO A 18 43.29 10.02 19.51
CA PRO A 18 42.13 10.91 19.54
C PRO A 18 41.19 10.69 18.35
N ILE A 19 41.74 10.41 17.16
CA ILE A 19 40.97 10.15 15.93
C ILE A 19 40.13 8.87 16.08
N LEU A 20 40.71 7.80 16.63
CA LEU A 20 40.00 6.53 16.82
C LEU A 20 38.87 6.68 17.86
N THR A 21 39.08 7.45 18.94
CA THR A 21 38.01 7.75 19.91
C THR A 21 36.87 8.58 19.31
N LEU A 22 37.15 9.57 18.46
CA LEU A 22 36.11 10.40 17.85
C LEU A 22 35.16 9.60 16.94
N VAL A 23 35.67 8.57 16.26
CA VAL A 23 34.86 7.70 15.39
C VAL A 23 33.92 6.80 16.20
N ILE A 24 34.34 6.36 17.39
CA ILE A 24 33.57 5.43 18.23
C ILE A 24 32.51 6.16 19.07
N LEU A 25 32.71 7.45 19.38
CA LEU A 25 31.88 8.21 20.33
C LEU A 25 30.73 9.01 19.72
N MET A 26 30.45 8.84 18.43
CA MET A 26 29.21 9.35 17.84
C MET A 26 28.16 8.23 17.86
N PRO A 27 27.38 8.08 18.96
CA PRO A 27 26.25 7.17 18.94
C PRO A 27 25.35 7.60 17.79
N ARG A 28 25.07 6.66 16.87
CA ARG A 28 24.15 6.89 15.75
C ARG A 28 22.89 7.53 16.32
N ARG A 29 22.57 8.77 15.90
CA ARG A 29 21.35 9.45 16.33
C ARG A 29 20.19 8.51 16.09
N LYS A 30 19.49 8.13 17.17
CA LYS A 30 18.31 7.29 17.08
C LYS A 30 17.27 8.05 16.26
N THR A 31 16.72 7.40 15.25
CA THR A 31 15.58 7.94 14.51
C THR A 31 14.43 8.07 15.49
N ILE A 32 14.03 9.32 15.78
CA ILE A 32 12.88 9.62 16.62
C ILE A 32 11.63 9.29 15.80
N GLN A 33 10.76 8.42 16.33
CA GLN A 33 9.49 8.10 15.68
C GLN A 33 8.54 9.29 15.85
N PRO A 34 7.78 9.66 14.82
CA PRO A 34 6.74 10.67 14.97
C PRO A 34 5.66 10.17 15.94
N GLU A 35 5.04 11.11 16.67
CA GLU A 35 3.94 10.79 17.57
C GLU A 35 2.69 10.40 16.77
N PRO A 36 1.90 9.40 17.23
CA PRO A 36 0.64 9.06 16.59
C PRO A 36 -0.41 10.17 16.80
N ILE A 37 -1.44 10.19 15.96
CA ILE A 37 -2.56 11.14 16.11
C ILE A 37 -3.31 10.84 17.40
N GLU A 38 -3.60 9.56 17.62
CA GLU A 38 -4.39 9.10 18.76
C GLU A 38 -3.88 7.75 19.25
N ARG A 39 -4.02 7.54 20.56
CA ARG A 39 -3.75 6.26 21.21
C ARG A 39 -5.02 5.81 21.93
N LEU A 40 -5.56 4.69 21.48
CA LEU A 40 -6.71 4.04 22.12
C LEU A 40 -6.15 2.90 22.98
N ASN A 41 -6.40 2.96 24.28
CA ASN A 41 -6.01 1.90 25.21
C ASN A 41 -7.24 1.01 25.46
N TYR A 42 -7.10 -0.28 25.20
CA TYR A 42 -8.13 -1.29 25.48
C TYR A 42 -7.47 -2.49 26.17
N ASP A 43 -7.74 -2.67 27.46
CA ASP A 43 -7.06 -3.63 28.33
C ASP A 43 -5.52 -3.48 28.25
N ASP A 44 -4.81 -4.51 27.77
CA ASP A 44 -3.36 -4.54 27.56
C ASP A 44 -2.95 -4.14 26.12
N LEU A 45 -3.90 -3.76 25.27
CA LEU A 45 -3.67 -3.38 23.88
C LEU A 45 -3.62 -1.85 23.73
N VAL A 46 -2.52 -1.36 23.17
CA VAL A 46 -2.39 0.04 22.74
C VAL A 46 -2.55 0.09 21.23
N ILE A 47 -3.66 0.66 20.77
CA ILE A 47 -3.94 0.88 19.35
C ILE A 47 -3.51 2.31 19.01
N GLU A 48 -2.54 2.46 18.11
CA GLU A 48 -2.10 3.77 17.63
C GLU A 48 -2.72 4.13 16.29
N VAL A 49 -3.47 5.23 16.23
CA VAL A 49 -4.00 5.79 14.99
C VAL A 49 -2.96 6.73 14.38
N ARG A 50 -2.52 6.43 13.16
CA ARG A 50 -1.47 7.17 12.45
C ARG A 50 -1.94 7.56 11.04
N ASN A 51 -1.59 8.75 10.59
CA ASN A 51 -1.80 9.25 9.23
C ASN A 51 -0.49 9.21 8.42
N ARG A 52 -0.50 9.78 7.21
CA ARG A 52 0.68 9.87 6.32
C ARG A 52 1.86 10.62 6.95
N GLU A 53 1.59 11.61 7.80
CA GLU A 53 2.62 12.47 8.42
C GLU A 53 3.21 11.84 9.69
N THR A 54 2.44 11.00 10.37
CA THR A 54 2.80 10.34 11.63
C THR A 54 3.18 8.87 11.43
N ARG A 55 3.53 8.46 10.20
CA ARG A 55 3.92 7.08 9.91
C ARG A 55 5.23 6.71 10.56
N LEU A 56 5.35 5.45 10.94
CA LEU A 56 6.59 4.89 11.47
C LEU A 56 7.71 5.00 10.42
N ILE A 57 8.90 5.35 10.92
CA ILE A 57 10.12 5.46 10.13
C ILE A 57 11.00 4.26 10.47
N GLY A 58 11.33 3.49 9.45
CA GLY A 58 12.04 2.23 9.63
C GLY A 58 12.69 1.76 8.34
N ARG A 59 13.55 0.75 8.47
CA ARG A 59 14.23 0.18 7.31
C ARG A 59 13.20 -0.42 6.35
N GLY A 60 13.22 0.03 5.10
CA GLY A 60 12.30 -0.44 4.05
C GLY A 60 10.86 0.09 4.12
N LEU A 61 10.47 0.81 5.18
CA LEU A 61 9.11 1.35 5.29
C LEU A 61 8.80 2.39 4.21
N HIS A 62 9.76 3.21 3.80
CA HIS A 62 9.58 4.19 2.71
C HIS A 62 9.16 3.52 1.39
N ASN A 63 9.73 2.36 1.06
CA ASN A 63 9.40 1.63 -0.17
C ASN A 63 7.99 1.05 -0.12
N ARG A 64 7.60 0.52 1.04
CA ARG A 64 6.24 0.02 1.28
C ARG A 64 5.23 1.16 1.22
N GLN A 65 5.51 2.27 1.89
CA GLN A 65 4.65 3.47 1.89
C GLN A 65 4.50 4.04 0.48
N GLY A 66 5.59 4.16 -0.29
CA GLY A 66 5.53 4.61 -1.68
C GLY A 66 4.76 3.65 -2.60
N PHE A 67 4.83 2.35 -2.34
CA PHE A 67 3.99 1.35 -3.03
C PHE A 67 2.51 1.55 -2.69
N GLU A 68 2.15 1.63 -1.41
CA GLU A 68 0.78 1.80 -0.93
C GLU A 68 0.16 3.09 -1.48
N GLU A 69 0.90 4.21 -1.45
CA GLU A 69 0.42 5.49 -2.00
C GLU A 69 0.20 5.47 -3.51
N THR A 70 1.05 4.76 -4.25
CA THR A 70 0.88 4.61 -5.69
C THR A 70 -0.31 3.70 -5.98
N LEU A 71 -0.46 2.62 -5.21
CA LEU A 71 -1.59 1.70 -5.31
C LEU A 71 -2.92 2.41 -5.02
N ASP A 72 -3.01 3.23 -3.97
CA ASP A 72 -4.19 4.03 -3.64
C ASP A 72 -4.64 4.90 -4.83
N LYS A 73 -3.69 5.60 -5.46
CA LYS A 73 -3.96 6.44 -6.65
C LYS A 73 -4.46 5.60 -7.82
N ILE A 74 -3.87 4.42 -8.04
CA ILE A 74 -4.29 3.51 -9.09
C ILE A 74 -5.70 2.99 -8.83
N LEU A 75 -5.94 2.47 -7.62
CA LEU A 75 -7.23 1.97 -7.21
C LEU A 75 -8.32 3.03 -7.34
N GLN A 76 -8.04 4.29 -7.02
CA GLN A 76 -9.03 5.36 -7.16
C GLN A 76 -9.64 5.43 -8.58
N PHE A 77 -8.82 5.42 -9.63
CA PHE A 77 -9.35 5.46 -10.99
C PHE A 77 -9.78 4.10 -11.52
N VAL A 78 -9.10 3.01 -11.14
CA VAL A 78 -9.48 1.65 -11.57
C VAL A 78 -10.85 1.28 -11.02
N SER A 79 -11.12 1.57 -9.74
CA SER A 79 -12.41 1.29 -9.10
C SER A 79 -13.54 2.07 -9.76
N THR A 80 -13.28 3.34 -10.10
CA THR A 80 -14.26 4.20 -10.77
C THR A 80 -14.59 3.66 -12.17
N ASP A 81 -13.59 3.18 -12.90
CA ASP A 81 -13.77 2.61 -14.23
C ASP A 81 -14.40 1.21 -14.16
N HIS A 82 -14.16 0.45 -13.08
CA HIS A 82 -14.60 -0.94 -12.91
C HIS A 82 -16.02 -1.08 -12.34
N PHE A 83 -16.33 -0.30 -11.30
CA PHE A 83 -17.64 -0.32 -10.65
C PHE A 83 -18.52 0.79 -11.23
N GLN A 84 -19.11 0.53 -12.38
CA GLN A 84 -19.98 1.48 -13.06
C GLN A 84 -21.44 1.29 -12.63
N ARG A 85 -22.20 2.37 -12.50
CA ARG A 85 -23.65 2.25 -12.27
C ARG A 85 -24.34 1.81 -13.56
N TYR A 86 -25.28 0.88 -13.45
CA TYR A 86 -26.14 0.47 -14.57
C TYR A 86 -26.91 1.64 -15.20
N SER A 87 -27.25 2.67 -14.41
CA SER A 87 -27.90 3.87 -14.92
C SER A 87 -27.45 5.10 -14.14
N THR A 88 -26.96 6.11 -14.86
CA THR A 88 -26.64 7.44 -14.30
C THR A 88 -27.88 8.17 -13.79
N LYS A 89 -29.07 7.81 -14.27
CA LYS A 89 -30.34 8.45 -13.90
C LYS A 89 -30.98 7.87 -12.63
N ASN A 90 -30.62 6.65 -12.23
CA ASN A 90 -31.18 6.01 -11.05
C ASN A 90 -30.07 5.77 -10.01
N PRO A 91 -30.07 6.50 -8.87
CA PRO A 91 -29.05 6.35 -7.84
C PRO A 91 -29.10 4.99 -7.12
N LYS A 92 -30.19 4.22 -7.28
CA LYS A 92 -30.35 2.85 -6.76
C LYS A 92 -30.02 1.76 -7.79
N SER A 93 -29.51 2.12 -8.97
CA SER A 93 -29.12 1.10 -9.95
C SER A 93 -27.94 0.28 -9.43
N VAL A 94 -28.02 -1.04 -9.65
CA VAL A 94 -26.99 -2.01 -9.26
C VAL A 94 -25.65 -1.60 -9.87
N LEU A 95 -24.55 -1.81 -9.15
CA LEU A 95 -23.20 -1.63 -9.69
C LEU A 95 -22.92 -2.76 -10.67
N ALA A 96 -22.69 -2.40 -11.94
CA ALA A 96 -22.12 -3.30 -12.92
C ALA A 96 -20.60 -3.38 -12.69
N CYS A 97 -20.08 -4.59 -12.55
CA CYS A 97 -18.64 -4.83 -12.50
C CYS A 97 -18.15 -5.04 -13.94
N VAL A 98 -17.52 -4.03 -14.52
CA VAL A 98 -17.02 -4.04 -15.90
C VAL A 98 -15.50 -3.97 -15.87
N ARG A 99 -14.84 -5.06 -16.25
CA ARG A 99 -13.38 -5.08 -16.26
C ARG A 99 -12.83 -4.10 -17.31
N PRO A 100 -12.05 -3.09 -16.92
CA PRO A 100 -11.54 -2.11 -17.88
C PRO A 100 -10.48 -2.71 -18.81
N ASP A 101 -10.58 -2.40 -20.10
CA ASP A 101 -9.71 -2.95 -21.17
C ASP A 101 -8.22 -2.71 -20.92
N TYR A 102 -7.86 -1.59 -20.31
CA TYR A 102 -6.47 -1.22 -20.10
C TYR A 102 -5.75 -2.07 -19.05
N LEU A 103 -6.46 -2.89 -18.25
CA LEU A 103 -5.82 -3.85 -17.32
C LEU A 103 -5.30 -5.10 -18.03
N ARG A 104 -5.77 -5.35 -19.27
CA ARG A 104 -5.36 -6.51 -20.07
C ARG A 104 -3.91 -6.42 -20.51
N ASP A 105 -3.49 -5.25 -20.99
CA ASP A 105 -2.17 -5.01 -21.58
C ASP A 105 -1.31 -4.08 -20.72
N ALA A 106 -0.01 -4.37 -20.65
CA ALA A 106 0.95 -3.59 -19.89
C ALA A 106 1.12 -2.17 -20.46
N SER A 107 1.12 -2.01 -21.78
CA SER A 107 1.31 -0.71 -22.44
C SER A 107 0.10 0.19 -22.23
N SER A 108 -1.10 -0.38 -22.38
CA SER A 108 -2.36 0.31 -22.09
C SER A 108 -2.46 0.75 -20.63
N PHE A 109 -2.08 -0.12 -19.70
CA PHE A 109 -2.05 0.21 -18.26
C PHE A 109 -1.09 1.35 -17.95
N ALA A 110 0.15 1.28 -18.48
CA ALA A 110 1.15 2.32 -18.27
C ALA A 110 0.70 3.67 -18.84
N ARG A 111 0.10 3.67 -20.03
CA ARG A 111 -0.47 4.89 -20.65
C ARG A 111 -1.60 5.49 -19.80
N LYS A 112 -2.49 4.66 -19.26
CA LYS A 112 -3.57 5.13 -18.37
C LYS A 112 -3.01 5.74 -17.07
N CYS A 113 -1.97 5.12 -16.49
CA CYS A 113 -1.27 5.65 -15.32
C CYS A 113 -0.65 7.02 -15.60
N GLU A 114 0.02 7.18 -16.75
CA GLU A 114 0.62 8.44 -17.19
C GLU A 114 -0.43 9.55 -17.35
N LEU A 115 -1.57 9.25 -17.98
CA LEU A 115 -2.70 10.18 -18.10
C LEU A 115 -3.30 10.61 -16.75
N LYS A 116 -3.09 9.81 -15.70
CA LYS A 116 -3.52 10.10 -14.33
C LYS A 116 -2.41 10.71 -13.48
N GLY A 117 -1.29 11.11 -14.10
CA GLY A 117 -0.16 11.76 -13.42
C GLY A 117 0.75 10.82 -12.66
N ILE A 118 0.69 9.51 -12.93
CA ILE A 118 1.61 8.51 -12.37
C ILE A 118 2.75 8.31 -13.38
N PRO A 119 4.02 8.56 -13.00
CA PRO A 119 5.13 8.53 -13.94
C PRO A 119 5.34 7.16 -14.58
N ARG A 120 5.68 7.17 -15.87
CA ARG A 120 5.77 6.01 -16.76
C ARG A 120 6.98 5.10 -16.51
N ASP A 121 7.93 5.51 -15.66
CA ASP A 121 9.28 4.92 -15.52
C ASP A 121 9.37 3.41 -15.28
N ASN A 122 8.26 2.72 -15.05
CA ASN A 122 8.24 1.28 -14.93
C ASN A 122 7.39 0.65 -16.04
N SER A 123 8.05 0.11 -17.06
CA SER A 123 7.51 -1.06 -17.79
C SER A 123 7.14 -2.22 -16.84
N ALA A 124 7.58 -2.15 -15.57
CA ALA A 124 7.18 -2.99 -14.45
C ALA A 124 5.93 -2.52 -13.66
N LEU A 125 5.25 -1.40 -13.99
CA LEU A 125 4.09 -0.88 -13.23
C LEU A 125 3.01 -1.96 -13.13
N ARG A 126 2.58 -2.53 -14.26
CA ARG A 126 1.57 -3.59 -14.25
C ARG A 126 2.04 -4.78 -13.43
N LYS A 127 3.25 -5.29 -13.67
CA LYS A 127 3.79 -6.44 -12.92
C LYS A 127 3.81 -6.20 -11.40
N ARG A 128 4.10 -4.97 -10.99
CA ARG A 128 4.21 -4.59 -9.57
C ARG A 128 2.86 -4.46 -8.88
N TYR A 129 1.88 -3.84 -9.53
CA TYR A 129 0.60 -3.49 -8.89
C TYR A 129 -0.57 -4.39 -9.27
N TYR A 130 -0.49 -5.11 -10.39
CA TYR A 130 -1.62 -5.84 -10.95
C TYR A 130 -2.24 -6.85 -9.99
N GLN A 131 -1.42 -7.65 -9.30
CA GLN A 131 -1.96 -8.64 -8.36
C GLN A 131 -2.76 -7.96 -7.24
N ALA A 132 -2.20 -6.93 -6.61
CA ALA A 132 -2.87 -6.18 -5.55
C ALA A 132 -4.18 -5.50 -6.04
N ILE A 133 -4.21 -5.04 -7.29
CA ILE A 133 -5.42 -4.48 -7.90
C ILE A 133 -6.50 -5.54 -8.07
N ILE A 134 -6.16 -6.71 -8.61
CA ILE A 134 -7.12 -7.79 -8.82
C ILE A 134 -7.64 -8.33 -7.48
N ASP A 135 -6.75 -8.56 -6.51
CA ASP A 135 -7.15 -9.03 -5.18
C ASP A 135 -8.14 -8.06 -4.52
N TRP A 136 -7.87 -6.75 -4.64
CA TRP A 136 -8.78 -5.73 -4.12
C TRP A 136 -10.13 -5.71 -4.86
N LEU A 137 -10.14 -5.78 -6.20
CA LEU A 137 -11.37 -5.81 -7.00
C LEU A 137 -12.23 -7.03 -6.65
N THR A 138 -11.62 -8.21 -6.60
CA THR A 138 -12.32 -9.46 -6.26
C THR A 138 -12.85 -9.45 -4.82
N MET A 139 -12.10 -8.90 -3.87
CA MET A 139 -12.55 -8.73 -2.48
C MET A 139 -13.80 -7.84 -2.42
N VAL A 140 -13.80 -6.71 -3.12
CA VAL A 140 -14.94 -5.78 -3.15
C VAL A 140 -16.14 -6.40 -3.88
N GLU A 141 -15.93 -7.06 -5.01
CA GLU A 141 -16.99 -7.80 -5.73
C GLU A 141 -17.66 -8.86 -4.84
N THR A 142 -16.84 -9.61 -4.10
CA THR A 142 -17.33 -10.64 -3.18
C THR A 142 -18.15 -10.02 -2.05
N ALA A 143 -17.65 -8.94 -1.44
CA ALA A 143 -18.37 -8.21 -0.39
C ALA A 143 -19.73 -7.68 -0.89
N LEU A 144 -19.75 -7.04 -2.08
CA LEU A 144 -20.98 -6.54 -2.70
C LEU A 144 -21.98 -7.66 -2.99
N THR A 145 -21.49 -8.82 -3.45
CA THR A 145 -22.33 -9.99 -3.72
C THR A 145 -22.93 -10.56 -2.44
N ILE A 146 -22.16 -10.61 -1.35
CA ILE A 146 -22.65 -11.07 -0.04
C ILE A 146 -23.74 -10.12 0.49
N GLU A 147 -23.52 -8.81 0.43
CA GLU A 147 -24.52 -7.82 0.87
C GLU A 147 -25.81 -7.86 0.03
N PHE A 148 -25.69 -8.08 -1.28
CA PHE A 148 -26.86 -8.26 -2.14
C PHE A 148 -27.61 -9.55 -1.80
N ASN A 149 -26.91 -10.65 -1.56
CA ASN A 149 -27.55 -11.93 -1.24
C ASN A 149 -28.18 -11.93 0.17
N SER A 150 -27.61 -11.21 1.13
CA SER A 150 -28.19 -11.09 2.49
C SER A 150 -29.44 -10.20 2.53
N SER A 151 -29.64 -9.35 1.53
CA SER A 151 -30.83 -8.50 1.39
C SER A 151 -31.98 -9.16 0.61
N LEU A 152 -31.76 -10.36 0.05
CA LEU A 152 -32.84 -11.17 -0.54
C LEU A 152 -33.57 -11.96 0.56
N PRO A 153 -34.91 -12.05 0.51
CA PRO A 153 -35.64 -12.92 1.42
C PRO A 153 -35.17 -14.38 1.26
N PRO A 154 -35.09 -15.17 2.35
CA PRO A 154 -34.67 -16.57 2.25
C PRO A 154 -35.54 -17.30 1.23
N ALA A 155 -34.89 -18.09 0.37
CA ALA A 155 -35.58 -18.82 -0.69
C ALA A 155 -36.75 -19.63 -0.11
N ASN A 156 -37.98 -19.22 -0.45
CA ASN A 156 -39.17 -19.94 -0.06
C ASN A 156 -39.18 -21.28 -0.81
N ARG A 157 -38.96 -22.38 -0.10
CA ARG A 157 -38.93 -23.73 -0.68
C ARG A 157 -40.30 -24.19 -1.18
N ASP A 158 -41.38 -23.50 -0.79
CA ASP A 158 -42.75 -23.88 -1.14
C ASP A 158 -43.24 -23.32 -2.48
N SER A 159 -42.54 -22.33 -3.08
CA SER A 159 -43.00 -21.68 -4.31
C SER A 159 -42.50 -22.37 -5.60
N GLY A 160 -41.67 -23.42 -5.52
CA GLY A 160 -41.15 -24.12 -6.70
C GLY A 160 -40.23 -23.29 -7.61
N ILE A 161 -39.98 -22.03 -7.26
CA ILE A 161 -39.08 -21.13 -7.99
C ILE A 161 -37.81 -20.99 -7.15
N ALA A 162 -36.78 -21.75 -7.50
CA ALA A 162 -35.46 -21.55 -6.92
C ALA A 162 -35.02 -20.11 -7.22
N ALA A 163 -34.64 -19.35 -6.18
CA ALA A 163 -33.91 -18.12 -6.36
C ALA A 163 -32.62 -18.45 -7.11
N LEU A 164 -32.55 -18.09 -8.39
CA LEU A 164 -31.36 -18.35 -9.19
C LEU A 164 -30.21 -17.55 -8.56
N PRO A 165 -29.11 -18.19 -8.15
CA PRO A 165 -27.92 -17.46 -7.73
C PRO A 165 -27.48 -16.58 -8.90
N TYR A 166 -27.25 -15.30 -8.63
CA TYR A 166 -26.69 -14.39 -9.63
C TYR A 166 -25.31 -14.93 -10.04
N SER A 167 -25.24 -15.46 -11.26
CA SER A 167 -24.00 -15.91 -11.88
C SER A 167 -23.59 -14.85 -12.90
N PRO A 168 -22.54 -14.05 -12.65
CA PRO A 168 -22.04 -13.15 -13.67
C PRO A 168 -21.47 -13.97 -14.82
N SER A 169 -22.14 -13.98 -15.97
CA SER A 169 -21.67 -14.60 -17.20
C SER A 169 -20.55 -13.74 -17.81
N TYR A 170 -19.36 -14.33 -17.96
CA TYR A 170 -18.17 -13.74 -18.60
C TYR A 170 -18.24 -13.78 -20.12
#